data_AF-A0A6B2VBI4-F1
#
_entry.id   AF-A0A6B2VBI4-F1
#
_cell.length_a   1.000
_cell.length_b   1.000
_cell.length_c   1.000
_cell.angle_alpha   90.00
_cell.angle_beta   90.00
_cell.angle_gamma   90.00
#
_symmetry.space_group_name_H-M   'P 1'
#
loop_
_entity.id
_entity.type
_entity.pdbx_description
1 polymer ?
#
loop_
_entity_poly.entity_id
_entity_poly.type
_entity_poly.pdbx_seq_one_letter_code
_entity_poly.pdbx_strand_id
1 'polypeptide(L)'
;TGVRWPVWSAAYRRAFVTGHGLAFPAGHHSDLGWGGLVTVAAERIAVLCHSVVRHRERRQGSRLALPGEHQFDLLDQSERVLVRAAAQGLAA
;
A
#
# COMPACT_ATOMS: atom_id res chain seq x y z
N THR A 1 -2.02 -8.82 12.26
CA THR A 1 -1.64 -8.42 10.89
C THR A 1 -1.97 -6.94 10.75
N GLY A 2 -0.96 -6.12 10.51
CA GLY A 2 -1.03 -4.68 10.77
C GLY A 2 -1.63 -3.82 9.67
N VAL A 3 -2.20 -4.40 8.60
CA VAL A 3 -2.73 -3.59 7.49
C VAL A 3 -4.14 -4.02 7.12
N ARG A 4 -5.08 -3.08 7.29
CA ARG A 4 -6.50 -3.24 6.93
C ARG A 4 -6.71 -3.40 5.41
N TRP A 5 -5.75 -2.95 4.61
CA TRP A 5 -5.79 -2.92 3.14
C TRP A 5 -4.48 -3.48 2.54
N PRO A 6 -4.32 -4.80 2.50
CA PRO A 6 -3.11 -5.40 1.95
C PRO A 6 -3.06 -5.24 0.42
N VAL A 7 -1.86 -5.16 -0.15
CA VAL A 7 -1.65 -4.95 -1.58
C VAL A 7 -2.38 -5.97 -2.46
N TRP A 8 -2.46 -7.22 -2.00
CA TRP A 8 -3.06 -8.32 -2.76
C TRP A 8 -4.59 -8.31 -2.72
N SER A 9 -5.23 -7.39 -1.99
CA SER A 9 -6.69 -7.28 -1.93
C SER A 9 -7.31 -6.56 -3.14
N ALA A 10 -6.49 -6.03 -4.04
CA ALA A 10 -6.94 -5.35 -5.25
C ALA A 10 -6.32 -5.96 -6.51
N ALA A 11 -6.98 -5.76 -7.66
CA ALA A 11 -6.48 -6.12 -8.97
C ALA A 11 -5.98 -4.88 -9.71
N TYR A 12 -4.78 -4.97 -10.30
CA TYR A 12 -4.15 -3.87 -11.01
C TYR A 12 -3.95 -4.21 -12.48
N ARG A 13 -4.27 -3.27 -13.37
CA ARG A 13 -3.90 -3.40 -14.79
C ARG A 13 -2.39 -3.32 -14.92
N ARG A 14 -1.77 -4.27 -15.62
CA ARG A 14 -0.31 -4.26 -15.86
C ARG A 14 0.16 -2.95 -16.49
N ALA A 15 -0.53 -2.48 -17.53
CA ALA A 15 -0.19 -1.25 -18.23
C ALA A 15 -0.24 -0.01 -17.32
N PHE A 16 -1.15 0.01 -16.33
CA PHE A 16 -1.21 1.06 -15.32
C PHE A 16 0.03 1.01 -14.41
N VAL A 17 0.35 -0.17 -13.86
CA VAL A 17 1.51 -0.35 -12.97
C VAL A 17 2.81 0.04 -13.67
N THR A 18 3.03 -0.45 -14.89
CA THR A 18 4.25 -0.15 -15.64
C THR A 18 4.29 1.29 -16.14
N GLY A 19 3.16 1.84 -16.59
CA GLY A 19 3.07 3.20 -17.14
C GLY A 19 3.32 4.28 -16.09
N HIS A 20 2.92 4.04 -14.83
CA HIS A 20 3.19 4.96 -13.72
C HIS A 20 4.48 4.63 -12.96
N GLY A 21 5.27 3.64 -13.41
CA GLY A 21 6.53 3.24 -12.77
C GLY A 21 6.35 2.75 -11.33
N LEU A 22 5.21 2.13 -11.02
CA LEU A 22 4.90 1.67 -9.66
C LEU A 22 5.69 0.41 -9.34
N ALA A 23 6.46 0.46 -8.25
CA ALA A 23 7.22 -0.65 -7.72
C ALA A 23 6.94 -0.81 -6.22
N PHE A 24 7.13 -2.03 -5.71
CA PHE A 24 7.01 -2.27 -4.28
C PHE A 24 8.07 -1.46 -3.52
N PRO A 25 7.65 -0.61 -2.56
CA PRO A 25 8.61 0.08 -1.73
C PRO A 25 9.38 -0.92 -0.87
N ALA A 26 10.67 -0.68 -0.72
CA ALA A 26 11.50 -1.40 0.26
C ALA A 26 11.06 -1.05 1.69
N GLY A 27 11.36 -1.95 2.63
CA GLY A 27 11.05 -1.79 4.05
C GLY A 27 9.74 -2.48 4.47
N HIS A 28 9.35 -2.23 5.71
CA HIS A 28 8.10 -2.69 6.30
C HIS A 28 6.95 -1.77 5.92
N HIS A 29 5.72 -2.18 6.24
CA HIS A 29 4.51 -1.43 5.92
C HIS A 29 4.36 -1.11 4.42
N SER A 30 4.95 -1.93 3.54
CA SER A 30 4.99 -1.72 2.10
C SER A 30 3.60 -1.64 1.47
N ASP A 31 2.58 -2.23 2.09
CA ASP A 31 1.18 -2.12 1.68
C ASP A 31 0.67 -0.66 1.74
N LEU A 32 1.10 0.11 2.75
CA LEU A 32 0.74 1.53 2.89
C LEU A 32 1.39 2.35 1.78
N GLY A 33 2.69 2.16 1.57
CA GLY A 33 3.42 2.86 0.50
C GLY A 33 2.85 2.51 -0.88
N TRP A 34 2.65 1.22 -1.16
CA TRP A 34 2.05 0.77 -2.42
C TRP A 34 0.62 1.31 -2.61
N GLY A 35 -0.25 1.12 -1.63
CA GLY A 35 -1.65 1.53 -1.71
C GLY A 35 -1.80 3.04 -1.90
N GLY A 36 -1.00 3.83 -1.18
CA GLY A 36 -0.97 5.28 -1.33
C GLY A 36 -0.46 5.72 -2.70
N LEU A 37 0.65 5.16 -3.19
CA LEU A 37 1.20 5.48 -4.51
C LEU A 37 0.24 5.13 -5.64
N VAL A 38 -0.42 3.96 -5.56
CA VAL A 38 -1.48 3.59 -6.52
C VAL A 38 -2.62 4.59 -6.47
N THR A 39 -3.08 4.97 -5.27
CA THR A 39 -4.22 5.89 -5.11
C THR A 39 -3.91 7.26 -5.68
N VAL A 40 -2.70 7.78 -5.44
CA VAL A 40 -2.25 9.07 -6.00
C VAL A 40 -2.16 9.02 -7.53
N ALA A 41 -1.75 7.88 -8.10
CA ALA A 41 -1.60 7.73 -9.55
C ALA A 41 -2.92 7.40 -10.29
N ALA A 42 -3.91 6.85 -9.58
CA ALA A 42 -5.12 6.32 -10.20
C ALA A 42 -6.13 7.43 -10.53
N GLU A 43 -6.47 7.55 -11.81
CA GLU A 43 -7.57 8.42 -12.25
C GLU A 43 -8.96 7.85 -11.91
N ARG A 44 -9.07 6.52 -11.76
CA ARG A 44 -10.31 5.82 -11.44
C ARG A 44 -10.07 4.58 -10.60
N ILE A 45 -10.87 4.44 -9.55
CA ILE A 45 -10.92 3.26 -8.68
C ILE A 45 -12.34 2.72 -8.69
N ALA A 46 -12.48 1.40 -8.75
CA ALA A 46 -13.76 0.71 -8.65
C ALA A 46 -13.69 -0.32 -7.52
N VAL A 47 -14.83 -0.59 -6.89
CA VAL A 47 -14.96 -1.54 -5.79
C VAL A 47 -15.91 -2.65 -6.21
N LEU A 48 -15.57 -3.90 -5.86
CA LEU A 48 -16.44 -5.07 -6.02
C LEU A 48 -17.07 -5.43 -4.67
N CYS A 49 -18.40 -5.45 -4.60
CA CYS A 49 -19.13 -5.74 -3.36
C CYS A 49 -19.23 -7.25 -3.03
N HIS A 50 -18.27 -8.05 -3.50
CA HIS A 50 -18.20 -9.49 -3.28
C HIS A 50 -16.82 -9.91 -2.77
N SER A 51 -16.78 -10.90 -1.88
CA SER A 51 -15.52 -11.47 -1.42
C SER A 51 -14.94 -12.40 -2.49
N VAL A 52 -13.75 -12.05 -2.98
CA VAL A 52 -13.00 -12.83 -3.99
C VAL A 52 -11.73 -13.46 -3.43
N VAL A 53 -11.30 -13.03 -2.25
CA VAL A 53 -10.10 -13.53 -1.56
C VAL A 53 -10.43 -13.79 -0.09
N ARG A 54 -9.97 -14.94 0.42
CA ARG A 54 -10.01 -15.28 1.84
C ARG A 54 -8.58 -15.37 2.36
N HIS A 55 -8.17 -14.39 3.15
CA HIS A 55 -6.87 -14.41 3.81
C HIS A 55 -6.92 -15.27 5.07
N ARG A 56 -5.99 -16.23 5.17
CA ARG A 56 -5.85 -17.09 6.34
C ARG A 56 -4.73 -16.56 7.20
N GLU A 57 -5.10 -15.98 8.33
CA GLU A 57 -4.14 -15.46 9.29
C GLU A 57 -3.76 -16.50 10.33
N ARG A 58 -2.53 -16.36 10.82
CA ARG A 58 -2.03 -17.14 11.96
C ARG A 58 -2.73 -16.62 13.21
N ARG A 59 -3.08 -17.50 14.15
CA ARG A 59 -3.72 -17.10 15.42
C ARG A 59 -2.82 -16.23 16.30
N GLN A 60 -1.50 -16.38 16.17
CA GLN A 60 -0.51 -15.67 16.96
C GLN A 60 0.68 -15.26 16.08
N GLY A 61 1.37 -14.22 16.52
CA GLY A 61 2.53 -13.67 15.82
C GLY A 61 2.14 -12.72 14.69
N SER A 62 2.86 -11.61 14.60
CA SER A 62 2.73 -10.66 13.49
C SER A 62 4.07 -9.97 13.31
N ARG A 63 4.74 -10.23 12.20
CA ARG A 63 6.05 -9.64 11.88
C ARG A 63 6.03 -8.11 11.95
N LEU A 64 4.93 -7.50 11.51
CA LEU A 64 4.73 -6.04 11.53
C LEU A 64 4.30 -5.48 12.89
N ALA A 65 3.95 -6.32 13.87
CA ALA A 65 3.49 -5.85 15.18
C ALA A 65 4.54 -6.04 16.28
N LEU A 66 5.72 -6.57 15.93
CA LEU A 66 6.82 -6.68 16.87
C LEU A 66 7.44 -5.29 17.08
N PRO A 67 7.81 -4.90 18.30
CA PRO A 67 8.61 -3.70 18.52
C PRO A 67 9.96 -3.82 17.80
N GLY A 68 10.48 -2.69 17.30
CA GLY A 68 11.80 -2.60 16.67
C GLY A 68 11.92 -1.39 15.75
N GLU A 69 13.13 -1.13 15.25
CA GLU A 69 13.43 0.01 14.38
C GLU A 69 12.59 0.03 13.10
N HIS A 70 12.21 -1.14 12.60
CA HIS A 70 11.35 -1.29 11.43
C HIS A 70 9.97 -0.63 11.56
N GLN A 71 9.54 -0.25 12.77
CA GLN A 71 8.31 0.53 12.96
C GLN A 71 8.45 1.95 12.39
N PHE A 72 9.67 2.49 12.29
CA PHE A 72 9.92 3.77 11.65
C PHE A 72 9.70 3.73 10.13
N ASP A 73 9.81 2.57 9.49
CA ASP A 73 9.49 2.40 8.08
C ASP A 73 8.04 2.85 7.76
N LEU A 74 7.12 2.85 8.74
CA LEU A 74 5.78 3.40 8.57
C LEU A 74 5.80 4.89 8.19
N LEU A 75 6.67 5.67 8.85
CA LEU A 75 6.84 7.10 8.57
C LEU A 75 7.46 7.28 7.19
N ASP A 76 8.48 6.50 6.86
CA ASP A 76 9.13 6.53 5.55
C ASP A 76 8.14 6.20 4.42
N GLN A 77 7.26 5.21 4.61
CA GLN A 77 6.21 4.91 3.63
C GLN A 77 5.18 6.04 3.52
N SER A 78 4.84 6.68 4.63
CA SER A 78 3.89 7.80 4.65
C SER A 78 4.46 9.01 3.93
N GLU A 79 5.71 9.38 4.23
CA GLU A 79 6.43 10.46 3.56
C GLU A 79 6.55 10.20 2.06
N ARG A 80 6.90 8.98 1.65
CA ARG A 80 6.95 8.60 0.23
C ARG A 80 5.63 8.87 -0.51
N VAL A 81 4.49 8.58 0.13
CA VAL A 81 3.17 8.85 -0.46
C VAL A 81 2.87 10.35 -0.50
N LEU A 82 3.14 11.08 0.58
CA LEU A 82 2.91 12.52 0.68
C LEU A 82 3.75 13.30 -0.33
N VAL A 83 5.04 12.96 -0.47
CA VAL A 83 5.93 13.55 -1.49
C VAL A 83 5.39 13.30 -2.90
N ARG A 84 4.90 12.08 -3.18
CA ARG A 84 4.29 11.77 -4.48
C ARG A 84 3.00 12.55 -4.72
N ALA A 85 2.15 12.70 -3.70
CA ALA A 85 0.91 13.45 -3.77
C ALA A 85 1.16 14.94 -4.03
N ALA A 86 2.11 15.54 -3.29
CA ALA A 86 2.52 16.93 -3.48
C ALA A 86 3.06 17.17 -4.90
N ALA A 87 3.85 16.23 -5.45
CA ALA A 87 4.33 16.31 -6.83
C ALA A 87 3.22 16.18 -7.89
N GLN A 88 2.02 15.71 -7.52
CA GLN A 88 0.82 15.71 -8.37
C GLN A 88 -0.10 16.91 -8.12
N GLY A 89 0.30 17.86 -7.24
CA GLY A 89 -0.50 19.02 -6.89
C GLY A 89 -1.72 18.70 -6.01
N LEU A 90 -1.75 17.50 -5.41
CA LEU A 90 -2.77 17.16 -4.41
C LEU A 90 -2.41 17.83 -3.09
N ALA A 91 -3.36 18.54 -2.50
CA ALA A 91 -3.19 19.11 -1.16
C ALA A 91 -3.14 17.98 -0.12
N ALA A 92 -2.30 18.17 0.91
CA ALA A 92 -2.17 17.27 2.05
C ALA A 92 -3.33 17.41 3.04
#